data_AF-A0A7M2C923-F1
#
_entry.id   AF-A0A7M2C923-F1
#
_cell.length_a   1.000
_cell.length_b   1.000
_cell.length_c   1.000
_cell.angle_alpha   90.00
_cell.angle_beta   90.00
_cell.angle_gamma   90.00
#
_symmetry.space_group_name_H-M   'P 1'
#
loop_
_entity.id
_entity.type
_entity.pdbx_description
1 polymer ?
#
loop_
_entity_poly.entity_id
_entity_poly.type
_entity_poly.pdbx_seq_one_letter_code
_entity_poly.pdbx_strand_id
1 'polypeptide(L)' 'MGKRKPAAWGIVVRLDTGETFYYYLHPDRPGDEWTPRENQALRFNSEEEAQSRCRTFVTNRKAKEYYVVPLPLLRV' A
#
# COMPACT_ATOMS: atom_id res chain seq x y z
N MET A 1 4.13 23.49 -13.78
CA MET A 1 3.53 22.14 -13.93
C MET A 1 3.03 21.69 -12.57
N GLY A 2 1.74 21.91 -12.28
CA GLY A 2 1.16 21.57 -10.98
C GLY A 2 1.05 20.06 -10.83
N LYS A 3 1.99 19.43 -10.15
CA LYS A 3 1.88 18.03 -9.75
C LYS A 3 0.62 17.93 -8.86
N ARG A 4 -0.46 17.34 -9.38
CA ARG A 4 -1.66 17.01 -8.60
C ARG A 4 -1.17 16.34 -7.33
N LYS A 5 -1.41 16.95 -6.17
CA LYS A 5 -1.08 16.32 -4.89
C LYS A 5 -1.81 14.97 -4.88
N PRO A 6 -1.11 13.87 -4.57
CA PRO A 6 -1.78 12.59 -4.41
C PRO A 6 -2.83 12.74 -3.31
N ALA A 7 -4.01 12.22 -3.62
CA ALA A 7 -5.18 12.42 -2.78
C ALA A 7 -5.33 11.31 -1.73
N ALA A 8 -4.59 10.21 -1.89
CA ALA A 8 -4.40 9.18 -0.90
C ALA A 8 -3.01 8.55 -1.08
N TRP A 9 -2.58 7.81 -0.07
CA TRP A 9 -1.33 7.05 -0.07
C TRP A 9 -1.61 5.59 0.24
N GLY A 10 -0.81 4.69 -0.31
CA GLY A 10 -0.91 3.24 -0.10
C GLY A 10 0.46 2.63 0.13
N ILE A 11 0.48 1.39 0.62
CA ILE A 11 1.71 0.63 0.80
C ILE A 11 1.70 -0.52 -0.21
N VAL A 12 2.84 -0.75 -0.85
CA VAL A 12 3.04 -1.85 -1.79
C VAL A 12 4.14 -2.76 -1.24
N VAL A 13 3.92 -4.06 -1.34
CA VAL A 13 4.98 -5.07 -1.21
C VAL A 13 5.42 -5.51 -2.60
N ARG A 14 6.74 -5.59 -2.83
CA ARG A 14 7.32 -6.25 -3.99
C ARG A 14 7.81 -7.63 -3.59
N LEU A 15 7.31 -8.65 -4.29
CA LEU A 15 7.71 -10.04 -4.10
C LEU A 15 9.01 -10.37 -4.83
N ASP A 16 9.59 -11.51 -4.53
CA ASP A 16 10.77 -12.07 -5.18
C ASP A 16 10.54 -12.42 -6.66
N THR A 17 9.28 -12.69 -7.03
CA THR A 17 8.83 -12.84 -8.42
C THR A 17 8.83 -11.52 -9.20
N GLY A 18 8.99 -10.38 -8.53
CA GLY A 18 8.85 -9.04 -9.10
C GLY A 18 7.41 -8.52 -9.12
N GLU A 19 6.43 -9.36 -8.77
CA GLU A 19 5.04 -8.95 -8.63
C GLU A 19 4.85 -7.99 -7.44
N THR A 20 3.87 -7.10 -7.58
CA THR A 20 3.54 -6.10 -6.56
C THR A 20 2.12 -6.29 -6.06
N PHE A 21 1.95 -6.16 -4.75
CA PHE A 21 0.64 -6.25 -4.09
C PHE A 21 0.45 -5.03 -3.19
N TYR A 22 -0.78 -4.57 -3.09
CA TYR A 22 -1.16 -3.44 -2.25
C TYR A 22 -1.61 -3.93 -0.89
N TYR A 23 -1.24 -3.19 0.15
CA TYR A 23 -1.68 -3.43 1.50
C TYR A 23 -3.19 -3.24 1.62
N TYR A 24 -3.85 -4.20 2.25
CA TYR A 24 -5.30 -4.25 2.43
C TYR A 24 -5.62 -4.70 3.86
N LEU A 25 -6.66 -4.11 4.44
CA LEU A 25 -7.25 -4.56 5.70
C LEU A 25 -8.64 -5.09 5.41
N HIS A 26 -8.82 -6.40 5.58
CA HIS A 26 -10.12 -7.01 5.39
C HIS A 26 -11.05 -6.59 6.54
N PRO A 27 -12.29 -6.11 6.27
CA PRO A 27 -13.20 -5.65 7.32
C PRO A 27 -13.54 -6.77 8.32
N ASP A 28 -13.70 -7.99 7.81
CA ASP A 28 -14.10 -9.14 8.63
C ASP A 28 -12.93 -9.98 9.19
N ARG A 29 -11.68 -9.64 8.88
CA ARG A 29 -10.51 -10.41 9.34
C ARG A 29 -9.46 -9.47 9.92
N PRO A 30 -9.13 -9.58 11.21
CA PRO A 30 -8.02 -8.84 11.77
C PRO A 30 -6.71 -9.44 11.23
N GLY A 31 -6.04 -8.72 10.33
CA GLY A 31 -4.75 -9.15 9.79
C GLY A 31 -4.25 -8.25 8.67
N ASP A 32 -2.92 -8.23 8.51
CA ASP A 32 -2.26 -7.60 7.39
C ASP A 32 -2.43 -8.47 6.14
N GLU A 33 -3.19 -7.98 5.16
CA GLU A 33 -3.43 -8.66 3.91
C GLU A 33 -2.84 -7.90 2.71
N TRP A 34 -2.65 -8.62 1.60
CA TRP A 34 -2.05 -8.10 0.37
C TRP A 34 -2.92 -8.47 -0.83
N THR A 35 -3.30 -7.50 -1.64
CA THR A 35 -4.17 -7.68 -2.81
C THR A 35 -3.48 -7.19 -4.09
N PRO A 36 -3.64 -7.87 -5.24
CA PRO A 36 -3.13 -7.36 -6.51
C PRO A 36 -3.96 -6.18 -7.04
N ARG A 37 -5.07 -5.82 -6.37
CA ARG A 37 -6.03 -4.82 -6.85
C ARG A 37 -5.87 -3.49 -6.13
N GLU A 38 -5.42 -2.46 -6.86
CA GLU A 38 -5.24 -1.10 -6.33
C GLU A 38 -6.53 -0.49 -5.74
N ASN A 39 -7.70 -0.83 -6.30
CA ASN A 39 -8.97 -0.29 -5.81
C ASN A 39 -9.32 -0.80 -4.40
N GLN A 40 -8.86 -2.00 -4.03
CA GLN A 40 -9.04 -2.57 -2.69
C GLN A 40 -7.98 -2.12 -1.70
N ALA A 41 -6.90 -1.47 -2.15
CA ALA A 41 -5.83 -1.00 -1.28
C ALA A 41 -6.35 -0.11 -0.15
N LEU A 42 -5.79 -0.28 1.05
CA LEU A 42 -5.99 0.65 2.14
C LEU A 42 -5.42 2.02 1.75
N ARG A 43 -6.23 3.07 1.96
CA ARG A 43 -5.90 4.45 1.62
C ARG A 43 -5.63 5.24 2.88
N PHE A 44 -4.39 5.68 3.03
CA PHE A 44 -3.96 6.60 4.09
C PHE A 44 -4.18 8.04 3.65
N ASN A 45 -4.49 8.90 4.62
CA ASN A 45 -4.75 10.32 4.36
C ASN A 45 -3.45 11.12 4.21
N SER A 46 -2.31 10.57 4.64
CA SER A 46 -1.00 11.20 4.55
C SER A 46 0.11 10.20 4.18
N GLU A 47 1.17 10.70 3.54
CA GLU A 47 2.37 9.90 3.25
C GLU A 47 3.05 9.45 4.54
N GLU A 48 3.07 10.31 5.56
CA GLU A 48 3.73 10.04 6.84
C GLU A 48 3.07 8.88 7.58
N GLU A 49 1.74 8.83 7.61
CA GLU A 49 0.99 7.71 8.19
C GLU A 49 1.28 6.40 7.44
N ALA A 50 1.27 6.45 6.10
CA ALA A 50 1.62 5.29 5.27
C ALA A 50 3.07 4.85 5.50
N GLN A 51 4.03 5.77 5.62
CA GLN A 51 5.43 5.48 5.90
C GLN A 51 5.63 4.88 7.29
N SER A 52 4.95 5.45 8.31
CA SER A 52 4.97 4.93 9.67
C SER A 52 4.49 3.48 9.71
N ARG A 53 3.38 3.16 9.04
CA ARG A 53 2.89 1.79 8.90
C ARG A 53 3.80 0.91 8.05
N CYS A 54 4.35 1.43 6.95
CA CYS A 54 5.25 0.69 6.06
C CYS A 54 6.50 0.20 6.79
N ARG A 55 7.03 1.00 7.73
CA ARG A 55 8.21 0.67 8.54
C ARG A 55 7.98 -0.47 9.53
N THR A 56 6.73 -0.83 9.83
CA THR A 56 6.44 -1.99 10.70
C THR A 56 6.55 -3.32 9.96
N PHE A 57 6.62 -3.33 8.63
CA PHE A 57 6.71 -4.55 7.84
C PHE A 57 8.14 -5.06 7.72
N VAL A 58 8.30 -6.38 7.86
CA VAL A 58 9.60 -7.05 7.80
C VAL A 58 9.71 -7.84 6.50
N THR A 59 10.83 -7.64 5.80
CA THR A 59 11.16 -8.39 4.59
C THR A 59 11.46 -9.85 4.92
N ASN A 60 11.19 -10.76 4.00
CA ASN A 60 11.48 -12.18 4.17
C ASN A 60 11.91 -12.82 2.82
N ARG A 61 11.92 -14.15 2.74
CA ARG A 61 12.32 -14.86 1.52
C ARG A 61 11.45 -14.47 0.31
N LYS A 62 10.16 -14.20 0.52
CA LYS A 62 9.19 -13.80 -0.52
C LYS A 62 9.02 -12.29 -0.62
N ALA A 63 8.77 -11.59 0.48
CA ALA A 63 8.57 -10.14 0.50
C ALA A 63 9.92 -9.41 0.54
N LYS A 64 10.34 -8.84 -0.60
CA LYS A 64 11.68 -8.25 -0.75
C LYS A 64 11.74 -6.79 -0.35
N GLU A 65 10.65 -6.06 -0.52
CA GLU A 65 10.63 -4.64 -0.27
C GLU A 65 9.20 -4.18 0.01
N TYR A 66 9.08 -3.17 0.87
CA TYR A 66 7.84 -2.44 1.11
C TYR A 66 8.10 -0.96 0.85
N TYR A 67 7.19 -0.30 0.15
CA TYR A 67 7.31 1.11 -0.15
C TYR A 67 5.94 1.77 -0.26
N VAL A 68 5.92 3.09 -0.05
CA VAL A 68 4.72 3.92 -0.11
C VAL A 68 4.55 4.47 -1.52
N VAL A 69 3.32 4.43 -2.03
CA VAL A 69 2.96 4.97 -3.34
C VAL A 69 1.77 5.92 -3.24
N PRO A 70 1.71 6.95 -4.10
CA PRO A 70 0.50 7.75 -4.26
C PRO A 70 -0.61 6.92 -4.90
N LEU A 71 -1.83 7.02 -4.37
CA LEU A 71 -3.02 6.36 -4.94
C LEU A 71 -4.01 7.40 -5.49
N PRO A 72 -4.69 7.11 -6.61
CA PRO A 72 -5.82 7.92 -7.06
C PRO A 72 -7.01 7.78 -6.09
N LEU A 73 -7.83 8.83 -5.99
CA LEU A 73 -9.15 8.69 -5.37
C LEU A 73 -9.96 7.72 -6.21
N LEU A 74 -10.64 6.80 -5.53
CA LEU A 74 -11.72 6.06 -6.14
C LEU A 74 -12.75 7.10 -6.61
N ARG A 75 -13.02 7.14 -7.91
CA ARG A 75 -14.18 7.86 -8.42
C ARG A 75 -15.40 7.08 -7.92
N VAL A 76 -16.15 7.72 -7.02
CA VAL A 76 -17.49 7.28 -6.60
C VAL A 76 -18.45 7.41 -7.77
#